data_AF-A0A3M2HBR3-F1
#
_entry.id   AF-A0A3M2HBR3-F1
#
_cell.length_a   1.000
_cell.length_b   1.000
_cell.length_c   1.000
_cell.angle_alpha   90.00
_cell.angle_beta   90.00
_cell.angle_gamma   90.00
#
_symmetry.space_group_name_H-M   'P 1'
#
loop_
_entity.id
_entity.type
_entity.pdbx_description
1 polymer ?
#
loop_
_entity_poly.entity_id
_entity_poly.type
_entity_poly.pdbx_seq_one_letter_code
_entity_poly.pdbx_strand_id
1 'polypeptide(L)'
;MGFDGEAWVEEMRQELKDSGRTLDKAIWVEKVAAGEATPQELVGWARQHYWGVTYHTRRFLSVWVGRIPYEMTEEVIENIGEEVLGIQSKSGHGHLHWLFHFTRALGAPDEVITEATPNVDAVASESFLYNLAHQRPWYEFQFGAALGIENQIPDAYKKAVAGFKEHYADILQPDDYAFHTIHIFADEEHGGGVGEFAERYLDTDEKRRSARAAYFAGAELTRRCWDAFEGATW
;
A
#
# COMPACT_ATOMS: atom_id res chain seq x y z
N MET A 1 0.83 -27.03 -21.80
CA MET A 1 -0.16 -26.49 -20.84
C MET A 1 -0.22 -25.00 -21.08
N GLY A 2 -1.42 -24.41 -21.07
CA GLY A 2 -1.57 -22.96 -21.17
C GLY A 2 -0.95 -22.28 -19.94
N PHE A 3 -0.71 -20.97 -20.04
CA PHE A 3 -0.37 -20.17 -18.88
C PHE A 3 -1.60 -20.02 -17.99
N ASP A 4 -1.43 -20.31 -16.70
CA ASP A 4 -2.44 -20.18 -15.66
C ASP A 4 -2.07 -18.97 -14.80
N GLY A 5 -2.89 -17.93 -14.87
CA GLY A 5 -2.59 -16.62 -14.30
C GLY A 5 -2.93 -16.57 -12.82
N GLU A 6 -3.96 -17.30 -12.39
CA GLU A 6 -4.28 -17.47 -10.97
C GLU A 6 -3.14 -18.21 -10.26
N ALA A 7 -2.67 -19.32 -10.82
CA ALA A 7 -1.52 -20.05 -10.28
C ALA A 7 -0.24 -19.19 -10.26
N TRP A 8 -0.04 -18.35 -11.28
CA TRP A 8 1.12 -17.44 -11.34
C TRP A 8 1.08 -16.34 -10.27
N VAL A 9 -0.09 -15.74 -10.03
CA VAL A 9 -0.27 -14.75 -8.95
C VAL A 9 -0.04 -15.40 -7.58
N GLU A 10 -0.62 -16.58 -7.35
CA GLU A 10 -0.49 -17.29 -6.08
C GLU A 10 0.95 -17.74 -5.83
N GLU A 11 1.69 -18.19 -6.86
CA GLU A 11 3.10 -18.54 -6.75
C GLU A 11 3.94 -17.35 -6.25
N MET A 12 3.77 -16.16 -6.84
CA MET A 12 4.49 -14.96 -6.40
C MET A 12 4.11 -14.54 -4.98
N ARG A 13 2.82 -14.66 -4.63
CA ARG A 13 2.33 -14.38 -3.27
C ARG A 13 2.97 -15.32 -2.25
N GLN A 14 3.00 -16.61 -2.53
CA GLN A 14 3.60 -17.61 -1.66
C GLN A 14 5.12 -17.41 -1.56
N GLU A 15 5.81 -17.14 -2.67
CA GLU A 15 7.25 -16.87 -2.64
C GLU A 15 7.60 -15.63 -1.80
N LEU A 16 6.79 -14.56 -1.89
CA LEU A 16 6.99 -13.38 -1.05
C LEU A 16 6.85 -13.73 0.44
N LYS A 17 5.82 -14.49 0.80
CA LYS A 17 5.61 -15.00 2.18
C LYS A 17 6.80 -15.85 2.64
N ASP A 18 7.22 -16.83 1.83
CA ASP A 18 8.33 -17.73 2.16
C ASP A 18 9.67 -16.99 2.31
N SER A 19 9.83 -15.85 1.63
CA SER A 19 11.03 -15.03 1.77
C SER A 19 11.12 -14.26 3.09
N GLY A 20 10.03 -14.18 3.86
CA GLY A 20 9.98 -13.44 5.13
C GLY A 20 10.04 -11.91 4.99
N ARG A 21 9.87 -11.39 3.77
CA ARG A 21 9.96 -9.95 3.45
C ARG A 21 8.62 -9.24 3.39
N THR A 22 7.55 -9.91 3.82
CA THR A 22 6.20 -9.36 3.87
C THR A 22 6.08 -8.18 4.84
N LEU A 23 5.10 -7.31 4.61
CA LEU A 23 4.86 -6.13 5.46
C LEU A 23 4.45 -6.47 6.91
N ASP A 24 3.86 -7.64 7.19
CA ASP A 24 3.57 -8.06 8.57
C ASP A 24 4.84 -8.31 9.41
N LYS A 25 5.99 -8.41 8.74
CA LYS A 25 7.32 -8.47 9.35
C LYS A 25 8.00 -7.11 9.43
N ALA A 26 7.37 -6.02 8.97
CA ALA A 26 7.92 -4.66 8.99
C ALA A 26 8.40 -4.32 10.38
N ILE A 27 9.58 -3.71 10.50
CA ILE A 27 10.14 -3.29 11.79
C ILE A 27 9.09 -2.44 12.52
N TRP A 28 8.44 -1.53 11.80
CA TRP A 28 7.33 -0.75 12.35
C TRP A 28 6.18 -1.64 12.86
N VAL A 29 5.71 -2.60 12.06
CA VAL A 29 4.61 -3.50 12.45
C VAL A 29 4.98 -4.37 13.63
N GLU A 30 6.20 -4.91 13.68
CA GLU A 30 6.71 -5.70 14.81
C GLU A 30 6.78 -4.85 16.09
N LYS A 31 7.27 -3.61 16.01
CA LYS A 31 7.31 -2.69 17.16
C LYS A 31 5.92 -2.32 17.65
N VAL A 32 4.97 -2.06 16.74
CA VAL A 32 3.56 -1.81 17.11
C VAL A 32 2.95 -3.04 17.79
N ALA A 33 3.16 -4.22 17.21
CA ALA A 33 2.63 -5.47 17.76
C ALA A 33 3.25 -5.83 19.12
N ALA A 34 4.45 -5.37 19.42
CA ALA A 34 5.11 -5.57 20.72
C ALA A 34 4.83 -4.45 21.75
N GLY A 35 4.13 -3.36 21.36
CA GLY A 35 3.94 -2.19 22.21
C GLY A 35 5.21 -1.36 22.43
N GLU A 36 6.20 -1.50 21.55
CA GLU A 36 7.52 -0.86 21.65
C GLU A 36 7.64 0.40 20.77
N ALA A 37 6.69 0.63 19.86
CA ALA A 37 6.66 1.85 19.05
C ALA A 37 6.23 3.05 19.91
N THR A 38 7.01 4.12 19.89
CA THR A 38 6.64 5.39 20.51
C THR A 38 5.61 6.15 19.65
N PRO A 39 4.84 7.10 20.20
CA PRO A 39 3.97 7.97 19.40
C PRO A 39 4.72 8.64 18.24
N GLN A 40 5.96 9.06 18.48
CA GLN A 40 6.88 9.60 17.48
C GLN A 40 7.12 8.66 16.30
N GLU A 41 7.32 7.37 16.58
CA GLU A 41 7.53 6.35 15.55
C GLU A 41 6.23 6.00 14.81
N LEU A 42 5.09 6.01 15.48
CA LEU A 42 3.78 5.83 14.86
C LEU A 42 3.50 6.93 13.81
N VAL A 43 3.74 8.19 14.16
CA VAL A 43 3.62 9.32 13.23
C VAL A 43 4.75 9.32 12.21
N GLY A 44 5.94 8.87 12.59
CA GLY A 44 7.08 8.77 11.68
C GLY A 44 6.84 7.81 10.52
N TRP A 45 6.12 6.72 10.75
CA TRP A 45 5.59 5.87 9.68
C TRP A 45 4.59 6.62 8.81
N ALA A 46 3.58 7.26 9.41
CA ALA A 46 2.55 8.00 8.66
C ALA A 46 3.16 9.08 7.76
N ARG A 47 4.22 9.74 8.23
CA ARG A 47 5.00 10.73 7.48
C ARG A 47 5.65 10.15 6.24
N GLN A 48 6.32 9.00 6.34
CA GLN A 48 6.89 8.36 5.14
C GLN A 48 5.82 7.77 4.24
N HIS A 49 4.75 7.22 4.81
CA HIS A 49 3.63 6.68 4.06
C HIS A 49 2.92 7.76 3.23
N TYR A 50 2.75 8.96 3.80
CA TYR A 50 2.20 10.12 3.12
C TYR A 50 2.99 10.45 1.85
N TRP A 51 4.31 10.65 1.98
CA TRP A 51 5.17 11.07 0.86
C TRP A 51 5.54 9.94 -0.08
N GLY A 52 5.64 8.70 0.41
CA GLY A 52 6.00 7.55 -0.40
C GLY A 52 4.84 7.04 -1.24
N VAL A 53 3.59 7.19 -0.78
CA VAL A 53 2.41 6.58 -1.41
C VAL A 53 1.18 7.48 -1.33
N THR A 54 0.57 7.67 -0.15
CA THR A 54 -0.83 8.12 0.00
C THR A 54 -1.12 9.47 -0.66
N TYR A 55 -0.22 10.46 -0.53
CA TYR A 55 -0.43 11.77 -1.15
C TYR A 55 -0.41 11.69 -2.68
N HIS A 56 0.33 10.73 -3.23
CA HIS A 56 0.58 10.57 -4.65
C HIS A 56 -0.39 9.58 -5.32
N THR A 57 -1.08 8.70 -4.57
CA THR A 57 -1.94 7.63 -5.10
C THR A 57 -2.91 8.11 -6.16
N ARG A 58 -3.77 9.09 -5.83
CA ARG A 58 -4.72 9.65 -6.80
C ARG A 58 -4.06 10.21 -8.07
N ARG A 59 -2.82 10.70 -8.00
CA ARG A 59 -2.11 11.29 -9.15
C ARG A 59 -1.58 10.21 -10.08
N PHE A 60 -0.86 9.22 -9.54
CA PHE A 60 -0.34 8.15 -10.39
C PHE A 60 -1.46 7.26 -10.92
N LEU A 61 -2.53 7.01 -10.16
CA LEU A 61 -3.71 6.28 -10.66
C LEU A 61 -4.45 7.06 -11.76
N SER A 62 -4.53 8.39 -11.67
CA SER A 62 -5.14 9.21 -12.73
C SER A 62 -4.34 9.19 -14.04
N VAL A 63 -3.01 9.04 -13.97
CA VAL A 63 -2.21 8.79 -15.18
C VAL A 63 -2.39 7.35 -15.65
N TRP A 64 -2.50 6.43 -14.70
CA TRP A 64 -2.61 5.00 -14.96
C TRP A 64 -3.85 4.61 -15.76
N VAL A 65 -5.02 5.12 -15.37
CA VAL A 65 -6.29 4.79 -16.02
C VAL A 65 -6.27 5.11 -17.52
N GLY A 66 -5.46 6.08 -17.96
CA GLY A 66 -5.30 6.43 -19.37
C GLY A 66 -4.38 5.49 -20.18
N ARG A 67 -3.76 4.49 -19.55
CA ARG A 67 -2.71 3.64 -20.17
C ARG A 67 -3.04 2.14 -20.19
N ILE A 68 -4.15 1.74 -19.57
CA ILE A 68 -4.57 0.34 -19.46
C ILE A 68 -5.67 -0.02 -20.48
N PRO A 69 -5.91 -1.32 -20.73
CA PRO A 69 -7.09 -1.76 -21.49
C PRO A 69 -8.38 -1.19 -20.93
N TYR A 70 -9.32 -0.84 -21.81
CA TYR A 70 -10.55 -0.13 -21.45
C TYR A 70 -11.37 -0.90 -20.40
N GLU A 71 -11.45 -2.23 -20.50
CA GLU A 71 -12.22 -3.06 -19.58
C GLU A 71 -11.65 -3.10 -18.16
N MET A 72 -10.41 -2.67 -17.95
CA MET A 72 -9.78 -2.57 -16.63
C MET A 72 -9.92 -1.17 -16.01
N THR A 73 -10.52 -0.22 -16.74
CA THR A 73 -10.59 1.17 -16.26
C THR A 73 -11.60 1.37 -15.15
N GLU A 74 -12.67 0.56 -15.09
CA GLU A 74 -13.69 0.66 -14.04
C GLU A 74 -13.09 0.41 -12.65
N GLU A 75 -12.34 -0.68 -12.47
CA GLU A 75 -11.65 -1.00 -11.21
C GLU A 75 -10.68 0.10 -10.75
N VAL A 76 -9.95 0.73 -11.69
CA VAL A 76 -9.02 1.82 -11.36
C VAL A 76 -9.77 3.10 -11.00
N ILE A 77 -10.88 3.41 -11.67
CA ILE A 77 -11.74 4.55 -11.33
C ILE A 77 -12.36 4.35 -9.96
N GLU A 78 -12.80 3.13 -9.67
CA GLU A 78 -13.29 2.73 -8.36
C GLU A 78 -12.22 2.94 -7.29
N ASN A 79 -10.99 2.47 -7.52
CA ASN A 79 -9.87 2.68 -6.59
C ASN A 79 -9.58 4.18 -6.35
N ILE A 80 -9.57 5.01 -7.41
CA ILE A 80 -9.44 6.47 -7.25
C ILE A 80 -10.60 7.03 -6.40
N GLY A 81 -11.82 6.54 -6.60
CA GLY A 81 -12.99 6.88 -5.80
C GLY A 81 -12.82 6.54 -4.32
N GLU A 82 -12.29 5.36 -4.01
CA GLU A 82 -12.00 4.93 -2.64
C GLU A 82 -10.94 5.84 -1.99
N GLU A 83 -9.81 6.02 -2.65
CA GLU A 83 -8.68 6.81 -2.18
C GLU A 83 -9.06 8.27 -1.87
N VAL A 84 -9.89 8.88 -2.72
CA VAL A 84 -10.22 10.31 -2.64
C VAL A 84 -11.48 10.57 -1.82
N LEU A 85 -12.47 9.69 -1.90
CA LEU A 85 -13.83 9.94 -1.39
C LEU A 85 -14.33 8.86 -0.40
N GLY A 86 -13.65 7.72 -0.27
CA GLY A 86 -14.07 6.62 0.60
C GLY A 86 -15.38 5.97 0.17
N ILE A 87 -15.58 5.81 -1.15
CA ILE A 87 -16.86 5.35 -1.72
C ILE A 87 -17.14 3.88 -1.39
N GLN A 88 -16.14 3.01 -1.51
CA GLN A 88 -16.27 1.56 -1.40
C GLN A 88 -16.33 1.17 0.07
N SER A 89 -15.40 1.70 0.87
CA SER A 89 -15.40 1.52 2.32
C SER A 89 -16.59 2.20 3.01
N LYS A 90 -17.27 3.13 2.32
CA LYS A 90 -18.31 4.02 2.89
C LYS A 90 -17.83 4.73 4.15
N SER A 91 -16.53 5.02 4.21
CA SER A 91 -15.90 5.68 5.35
C SER A 91 -16.23 7.18 5.41
N GLY A 92 -16.85 7.74 4.36
CA GLY A 92 -17.30 9.14 4.32
C GLY A 92 -16.19 10.16 4.00
N HIS A 93 -14.93 9.74 4.07
CA HIS A 93 -13.76 10.54 3.72
C HIS A 93 -12.70 9.69 3.01
N GLY A 94 -11.88 10.32 2.16
CA GLY A 94 -10.75 9.63 1.52
C GLY A 94 -9.63 9.25 2.48
N HIS A 95 -8.71 8.40 2.02
CA HIS A 95 -7.65 7.81 2.84
C HIS A 95 -6.74 8.86 3.48
N LEU A 96 -6.45 9.94 2.75
CA LEU A 96 -5.62 11.03 3.28
C LEU A 96 -6.22 11.66 4.53
N HIS A 97 -7.54 11.80 4.59
CA HIS A 97 -8.23 12.31 5.78
C HIS A 97 -7.96 11.41 6.99
N TRP A 98 -8.13 10.09 6.80
CA TRP A 98 -7.96 9.12 7.87
C TRP A 98 -6.51 9.00 8.33
N LEU A 99 -5.54 9.20 7.43
CA LEU A 99 -4.12 9.28 7.81
C LEU A 99 -3.87 10.48 8.73
N PHE A 100 -4.40 11.67 8.40
CA PHE A 100 -4.28 12.84 9.27
C PHE A 100 -5.06 12.70 10.57
N HIS A 101 -6.21 12.03 10.55
CA HIS A 101 -6.96 11.73 11.76
C HIS A 101 -6.13 10.91 12.74
N PHE A 102 -5.47 9.85 12.26
CA PHE A 102 -4.55 9.03 13.04
C PHE A 102 -3.41 9.84 13.66
N THR A 103 -2.74 10.70 12.88
CA THR A 103 -1.61 11.48 13.39
C THR A 103 -2.04 12.54 14.41
N ARG A 104 -3.22 13.15 14.23
CA ARG A 104 -3.78 14.11 15.20
C ARG A 104 -4.17 13.46 16.52
N ALA A 105 -4.69 12.23 16.48
CA ALA A 105 -4.99 11.46 17.70
C ALA A 105 -3.73 11.20 18.53
N LEU A 106 -2.58 11.02 17.86
CA LEU A 106 -1.26 10.90 18.48
C LEU A 106 -0.66 12.26 18.91
N GLY A 107 -1.39 13.36 18.70
CA GLY A 107 -0.98 14.72 19.07
C GLY A 107 -0.05 15.41 18.08
N ALA A 108 0.16 14.87 16.88
CA ALA A 108 0.99 15.51 15.86
C ALA A 108 0.22 16.60 15.10
N PRO A 109 0.78 17.82 14.97
CA PRO A 109 0.24 18.81 14.06
C PRO A 109 0.50 18.38 12.59
N ASP A 110 -0.39 18.79 11.69
CA ASP A 110 -0.36 18.34 10.29
C ASP A 110 0.97 18.68 9.58
N GLU A 111 1.62 19.77 9.98
CA GLU A 111 2.88 20.26 9.42
C GLU A 111 4.03 19.25 9.59
N VAL A 112 3.97 18.39 10.62
CA VAL A 112 4.93 17.28 10.81
C VAL A 112 4.87 16.29 9.64
N ILE A 113 3.72 16.18 8.98
CA ILE A 113 3.51 15.36 7.80
C ILE A 113 3.74 16.19 6.54
N THR A 114 3.07 17.33 6.39
CA THR A 114 3.03 18.09 5.13
C THR A 114 4.29 18.88 4.82
N GLU A 115 5.12 19.21 5.81
CA GLU A 115 6.37 19.95 5.63
C GLU A 115 7.61 19.07 5.82
N ALA A 116 7.42 17.78 6.07
CA ALA A 116 8.53 16.84 6.22
C ALA A 116 9.37 16.74 4.95
N THR A 117 10.69 16.73 5.11
CA THR A 117 11.58 16.21 4.08
C THR A 117 11.41 14.70 3.99
N PRO A 118 10.92 14.15 2.87
CA PRO A 118 10.82 12.70 2.71
C PRO A 118 12.21 12.08 2.71
N ASN A 119 12.34 10.89 3.28
CA ASN A 119 13.62 10.17 3.23
C ASN A 119 13.83 9.51 1.86
N VAL A 120 14.99 8.90 1.67
CA VAL A 120 15.36 8.27 0.39
C VAL A 120 14.40 7.14 -0.01
N ASP A 121 13.87 6.39 0.94
CA ASP A 121 12.96 5.26 0.67
C ASP A 121 11.58 5.75 0.25
N ALA A 122 11.06 6.81 0.86
CA ALA A 122 9.82 7.46 0.45
C ALA A 122 9.95 8.08 -0.95
N VAL A 123 11.03 8.83 -1.23
CA VAL A 123 11.29 9.40 -2.56
C VAL A 123 11.45 8.29 -3.61
N ALA A 124 12.13 7.19 -3.27
CA ALA A 124 12.27 6.05 -4.16
C ALA A 124 10.92 5.38 -4.44
N SER A 125 10.09 5.16 -3.41
CA SER A 125 8.74 4.62 -3.53
C SER A 125 7.88 5.44 -4.48
N GLU A 126 7.80 6.76 -4.23
CA GLU A 126 7.09 7.70 -5.09
C GLU A 126 7.61 7.59 -6.53
N SER A 127 8.92 7.76 -6.73
CA SER A 127 9.54 7.77 -8.06
C SER A 127 9.31 6.48 -8.83
N PHE A 128 9.33 5.34 -8.15
CA PHE A 128 9.08 4.03 -8.74
C PHE A 128 7.64 3.89 -9.22
N LEU A 129 6.66 4.26 -8.39
CA LEU A 129 5.24 4.22 -8.73
C LEU A 129 4.92 5.18 -9.89
N TYR A 130 5.46 6.41 -9.88
CA TYR A 130 5.30 7.34 -11.00
C TYR A 130 5.92 6.80 -12.28
N ASN A 131 7.13 6.24 -12.22
CA ASN A 131 7.79 5.68 -13.40
C ASN A 131 6.98 4.52 -14.00
N LEU A 132 6.45 3.64 -13.16
CA LEU A 132 5.57 2.56 -13.59
C LEU A 132 4.28 3.10 -14.23
N ALA A 133 3.62 4.04 -13.55
CA ALA A 133 2.38 4.65 -14.00
C ALA A 133 2.56 5.47 -15.28
N HIS A 134 3.72 6.07 -15.56
CA HIS A 134 3.91 6.98 -16.70
C HIS A 134 4.69 6.40 -17.88
N GLN A 135 5.73 5.60 -17.62
CA GLN A 135 6.75 5.29 -18.64
C GLN A 135 6.86 3.79 -18.92
N ARG A 136 6.71 2.95 -17.90
CA ARG A 136 6.88 1.50 -18.06
C ARG A 136 5.69 0.85 -18.77
N PRO A 137 5.86 -0.35 -19.36
CA PRO A 137 4.75 -1.12 -19.88
C PRO A 137 3.65 -1.32 -18.84
N TRP A 138 2.39 -1.21 -19.27
CA TRP A 138 1.30 -1.10 -18.31
C TRP A 138 1.10 -2.38 -17.46
N TYR A 139 1.44 -3.56 -17.99
CA TYR A 139 1.31 -4.80 -17.23
C TYR A 139 2.29 -4.88 -16.04
N GLU A 140 3.36 -4.07 -16.02
CA GLU A 140 4.32 -4.05 -14.89
C GLU A 140 3.80 -3.36 -13.65
N PHE A 141 2.93 -2.36 -13.79
CA PHE A 141 2.29 -1.75 -12.63
C PHE A 141 1.14 -2.63 -12.16
N GLN A 142 0.22 -3.01 -13.07
CA GLN A 142 -1.00 -3.74 -12.70
C GLN A 142 -0.72 -5.12 -12.09
N PHE A 143 0.00 -5.98 -12.81
CA PHE A 143 0.29 -7.35 -12.37
C PHE A 143 1.62 -7.46 -11.62
N GLY A 144 2.34 -6.36 -11.52
CA GLY A 144 3.60 -6.26 -10.80
C GLY A 144 3.43 -5.46 -9.52
N ALA A 145 3.87 -4.21 -9.54
CA ALA A 145 4.02 -3.43 -8.31
C ALA A 145 2.72 -3.23 -7.52
N ALA A 146 1.60 -2.90 -8.17
CA ALA A 146 0.32 -2.70 -7.48
C ALA A 146 -0.08 -3.97 -6.73
N LEU A 147 -0.09 -5.12 -7.43
CA LEU A 147 -0.40 -6.42 -6.83
C LEU A 147 0.59 -6.81 -5.71
N GLY A 148 1.88 -6.53 -5.89
CA GLY A 148 2.90 -6.79 -4.88
C GLY A 148 2.74 -5.96 -3.62
N ILE A 149 2.15 -4.76 -3.74
CA ILE A 149 1.84 -3.88 -2.61
C ILE A 149 0.57 -4.36 -1.92
N GLU A 150 -0.55 -4.42 -2.65
CA GLU A 150 -1.87 -4.75 -2.10
C GLU A 150 -1.89 -6.10 -1.38
N ASN A 151 -1.23 -7.13 -1.93
CA ASN A 151 -1.18 -8.47 -1.35
C ASN A 151 -0.57 -8.54 0.08
N GLN A 152 0.12 -7.49 0.53
CA GLN A 152 0.78 -7.48 1.84
C GLN A 152 0.05 -6.62 2.88
N ILE A 153 -0.78 -5.67 2.43
CA ILE A 153 -1.37 -4.64 3.27
C ILE A 153 -2.33 -5.20 4.33
N PRO A 154 -3.27 -6.14 4.01
CA PRO A 154 -4.24 -6.61 4.99
C PRO A 154 -3.61 -7.35 6.16
N ASP A 155 -2.67 -8.26 5.89
CA ASP A 155 -2.01 -9.04 6.95
C ASP A 155 -1.18 -8.13 7.87
N ALA A 156 -0.49 -7.13 7.29
CA ALA A 156 0.26 -6.15 8.05
C ALA A 156 -0.63 -5.26 8.92
N TYR A 157 -1.74 -4.75 8.38
CA TYR A 157 -2.67 -3.92 9.15
C TYR A 157 -3.48 -4.72 10.16
N LYS A 158 -3.87 -5.97 9.88
CA LYS A 158 -4.49 -6.86 10.89
C LYS A 158 -3.59 -6.98 12.12
N LYS A 159 -2.28 -7.15 11.91
CA LYS A 159 -1.29 -7.22 12.99
C LYS A 159 -1.09 -5.88 13.69
N ALA A 160 -0.94 -4.77 12.96
CA ALA A 160 -0.79 -3.44 13.55
C ALA A 160 -2.01 -3.03 14.38
N VAL A 161 -3.23 -3.27 13.86
CA VAL A 161 -4.50 -2.98 14.56
C VAL A 161 -4.63 -3.82 15.83
N ALA A 162 -4.17 -5.08 15.85
CA ALA A 162 -4.12 -5.86 17.08
C ALA A 162 -3.19 -5.21 18.12
N GLY A 163 -2.01 -4.74 17.70
CA GLY A 163 -1.08 -4.00 18.56
C GLY A 163 -1.68 -2.69 19.10
N PHE A 164 -2.37 -1.89 18.25
CA PHE A 164 -3.07 -0.67 18.69
C PHE A 164 -4.10 -0.96 19.78
N LYS A 165 -4.90 -2.01 19.61
CA LYS A 165 -5.93 -2.41 20.59
C LYS A 165 -5.33 -2.89 21.91
N GLU A 166 -4.20 -3.58 21.87
CA GLU A 166 -3.60 -4.18 23.06
C GLU A 166 -2.73 -3.19 23.85
N HIS A 167 -1.94 -2.37 23.16
CA HIS A 167 -0.86 -1.59 23.79
C HIS A 167 -1.07 -0.08 23.77
N TYR A 168 -2.00 0.44 22.96
CA TYR A 168 -2.16 1.88 22.73
C TYR A 168 -3.59 2.38 23.01
N ALA A 169 -4.43 1.58 23.67
CA ALA A 169 -5.84 1.90 23.92
C ALA A 169 -6.06 3.10 24.87
N ASP A 170 -5.02 3.54 25.58
CA ASP A 170 -5.03 4.74 26.42
C ASP A 170 -4.86 6.04 25.62
N ILE A 171 -4.29 5.96 24.40
CA ILE A 171 -4.05 7.12 23.52
C ILE A 171 -4.77 7.04 22.17
N LEU A 172 -5.24 5.86 21.75
CA LEU A 172 -5.97 5.63 20.50
C LEU A 172 -7.32 4.96 20.77
N GLN A 173 -8.37 5.53 20.19
CA GLN A 173 -9.70 4.94 20.08
C GLN A 173 -9.85 4.20 18.74
N PRO A 174 -10.88 3.34 18.59
CA PRO A 174 -11.11 2.60 17.34
C PRO A 174 -11.14 3.45 16.07
N ASP A 175 -11.74 4.63 16.13
CA ASP A 175 -11.83 5.53 14.97
C ASP A 175 -10.47 6.16 14.61
N ASP A 176 -9.57 6.30 15.59
CA ASP A 176 -8.26 6.95 15.38
C ASP A 176 -7.37 6.15 14.43
N TYR A 177 -7.49 4.82 14.40
CA TYR A 177 -6.78 3.95 13.45
C TYR A 177 -7.64 3.50 12.28
N ALA A 178 -8.72 4.22 11.95
CA ALA A 178 -9.62 3.91 10.83
C ALA A 178 -8.88 3.75 9.49
N PHE A 179 -7.83 4.54 9.25
CA PHE A 179 -6.96 4.40 8.07
C PHE A 179 -6.53 2.95 7.85
N HIS A 180 -6.08 2.28 8.91
CA HIS A 180 -5.59 0.90 8.85
C HIS A 180 -6.75 -0.08 8.65
N THR A 181 -7.88 0.10 9.35
CA THR A 181 -9.01 -0.82 9.24
C THR A 181 -9.73 -0.75 7.90
N ILE A 182 -9.78 0.43 7.26
CA ILE A 182 -10.39 0.59 5.93
C ILE A 182 -9.68 -0.29 4.90
N HIS A 183 -8.34 -0.32 4.94
CA HIS A 183 -7.53 -1.14 4.06
C HIS A 183 -7.66 -2.65 4.34
N ILE A 184 -8.06 -3.06 5.54
CA ILE A 184 -8.38 -4.46 5.83
C ILE A 184 -9.68 -4.87 5.11
N PHE A 185 -10.70 -4.01 5.13
CA PHE A 185 -11.99 -4.29 4.50
C PHE A 185 -11.97 -4.15 2.99
N ALA A 186 -11.21 -3.19 2.45
CA ALA A 186 -11.15 -2.92 1.02
C ALA A 186 -10.55 -4.08 0.21
N ASP A 187 -9.63 -4.87 0.78
CA ASP A 187 -8.97 -5.96 0.06
C ASP A 187 -9.82 -7.25 -0.05
N GLU A 188 -10.70 -7.50 0.93
CA GLU A 188 -11.57 -8.70 0.89
C GLU A 188 -12.59 -8.66 -0.26
N GLU A 189 -12.87 -7.49 -0.84
CA GLU A 189 -13.79 -7.31 -1.98
C GLU A 189 -13.10 -7.05 -3.34
N HIS A 190 -11.88 -6.50 -3.38
CA HIS A 190 -11.20 -6.09 -4.62
C HIS A 190 -10.22 -7.12 -5.23
N GLY A 191 -9.96 -8.26 -4.57
CA GLY A 191 -8.99 -9.26 -5.04
C GLY A 191 -9.45 -10.17 -6.19
N GLY A 192 -10.68 -10.01 -6.70
CA GLY A 192 -11.23 -10.89 -7.74
C GLY A 192 -10.81 -10.47 -9.15
N GLY A 193 -10.41 -11.43 -10.00
CA GLY A 193 -10.26 -11.24 -11.46
C GLY A 193 -8.85 -10.92 -11.97
N VAL A 194 -7.87 -10.69 -11.08
CA VAL A 194 -6.48 -10.39 -11.49
C VAL A 194 -5.85 -11.54 -12.26
N GLY A 195 -6.11 -12.80 -11.89
CA GLY A 195 -5.55 -13.96 -12.60
C GLY A 195 -6.12 -14.12 -14.02
N GLU A 196 -7.41 -13.90 -14.23
CA GLU A 196 -8.02 -13.91 -15.58
C GLU A 196 -7.37 -12.85 -16.50
N PHE A 197 -7.19 -11.63 -15.99
CA PHE A 197 -6.51 -10.59 -16.74
C PHE A 197 -5.02 -10.88 -16.94
N ALA A 198 -4.36 -11.49 -15.95
CA ALA A 198 -2.98 -11.93 -16.09
C ALA A 198 -2.85 -12.97 -17.22
N GLU A 199 -3.71 -14.00 -17.26
CA GLU A 199 -3.74 -15.00 -18.33
C GLU A 199 -3.84 -14.37 -19.71
N ARG A 200 -4.75 -13.41 -19.84
CA ARG A 200 -5.03 -12.73 -21.10
C ARG A 200 -3.89 -11.83 -21.55
N TYR A 201 -3.29 -11.07 -20.64
CA TYR A 201 -2.39 -9.96 -20.98
C TYR A 201 -0.90 -10.25 -20.82
N LEU A 202 -0.53 -11.22 -19.96
CA LEU A 202 0.83 -11.73 -19.83
C LEU A 202 1.06 -12.92 -20.78
N ASP A 203 0.73 -12.71 -22.05
CA ASP A 203 0.76 -13.69 -23.13
C ASP A 203 2.17 -14.09 -23.62
N THR A 204 3.21 -13.42 -23.13
CA THR A 204 4.62 -13.77 -23.42
C THR A 204 5.43 -13.94 -22.14
N ASP A 205 6.47 -14.78 -22.22
CA ASP A 205 7.40 -14.97 -21.11
C ASP A 205 8.13 -13.68 -20.71
N GLU A 206 8.34 -12.75 -21.65
CA GLU A 206 8.93 -11.44 -21.35
C GLU A 206 8.00 -10.60 -20.47
N LYS A 207 6.70 -10.54 -20.80
CA LYS A 207 5.72 -9.82 -19.98
C LYS A 207 5.64 -10.42 -18.58
N ARG A 208 5.57 -11.76 -18.46
CA ARG A 208 5.55 -12.47 -17.17
C ARG A 208 6.79 -12.18 -16.35
N ARG A 209 7.99 -12.27 -16.93
CA ARG A 209 9.24 -11.96 -16.22
C ARG A 209 9.30 -10.51 -15.76
N SER A 210 8.89 -9.56 -16.60
CA SER A 210 8.93 -8.14 -16.25
C SER A 210 7.90 -7.78 -15.17
N ALA A 211 6.67 -8.28 -15.27
CA ALA A 211 5.64 -8.10 -14.25
C ALA A 211 6.07 -8.71 -12.91
N ARG A 212 6.63 -9.93 -12.92
CA ARG A 212 7.19 -10.57 -11.73
C ARG A 212 8.33 -9.76 -11.11
N ALA A 213 9.23 -9.20 -11.92
CA ALA A 213 10.30 -8.35 -11.41
C ALA A 213 9.72 -7.08 -10.72
N ALA A 214 8.71 -6.46 -11.34
CA ALA A 214 8.03 -5.31 -10.76
C ALA A 214 7.25 -5.65 -9.47
N TYR A 215 6.67 -6.85 -9.39
CA TYR A 215 6.01 -7.37 -8.18
C TYR A 215 6.96 -7.36 -6.97
N PHE A 216 8.10 -8.04 -7.10
CA PHE A 216 9.06 -8.13 -5.99
C PHE A 216 9.74 -6.79 -5.70
N ALA A 217 9.97 -5.95 -6.70
CA ALA A 217 10.52 -4.60 -6.51
C ALA A 217 9.52 -3.70 -5.75
N GLY A 218 8.24 -3.72 -6.11
CA GLY A 218 7.19 -2.95 -5.43
C GLY A 218 7.00 -3.43 -3.98
N ALA A 219 7.01 -4.74 -3.77
CA ALA A 219 6.91 -5.32 -2.43
C ALA A 219 8.08 -4.89 -1.52
N GLU A 220 9.32 -5.02 -2.02
CA GLU A 220 10.53 -4.64 -1.29
C GLU A 220 10.57 -3.13 -0.99
N LEU A 221 10.20 -2.30 -1.96
CA LEU A 221 10.28 -0.85 -1.81
C LEU A 221 9.25 -0.33 -0.80
N THR A 222 8.04 -0.90 -0.81
CA THR A 222 7.02 -0.60 0.20
C THR A 222 7.48 -1.01 1.58
N ARG A 223 8.11 -2.19 1.68
CA ARG A 223 8.70 -2.67 2.92
C ARG A 223 9.76 -1.70 3.47
N ARG A 224 10.68 -1.25 2.61
CA ARG A 224 11.69 -0.24 2.99
C ARG A 224 11.06 1.08 3.43
N CYS A 225 10.02 1.54 2.73
CA CYS A 225 9.30 2.76 3.10
C CYS A 225 8.66 2.64 4.50
N TRP A 226 8.13 1.47 4.84
CA TRP A 226 7.53 1.20 6.16
C TRP A 226 8.58 1.05 7.27
N ASP A 227 9.77 0.52 6.97
CA ASP A 227 10.86 0.39 7.93
C ASP A 227 11.55 1.73 8.23
N ALA A 228 11.38 2.74 7.38
CA ALA A 228 12.07 4.01 7.48
C ALA A 228 11.32 5.07 8.32
N PHE A 229 10.72 4.67 9.43
CA PHE A 229 9.80 5.48 10.26
C PHE A 229 10.48 6.40 11.28
N GLU A 230 11.81 6.34 11.44
CA GLU A 230 12.53 7.13 12.45
C GLU A 230 12.63 8.64 12.11
N GLY A 231 12.98 9.45 13.12
CA GLY A 231 13.32 10.86 12.95
C GLY A 231 12.13 11.81 12.81
N ALA A 232 10.92 11.38 13.19
CA ALA A 232 9.80 12.29 13.43
C ALA A 232 9.87 12.80 14.87
N THR A 233 9.92 14.12 15.03
CA THR A 233 9.94 14.80 16.32
C THR A 233 9.09 16.05 16.23
N TRP A 234 8.24 16.28 17.23
CA TRP A 234 7.39 17.47 17.38
C TRP A 234 7.06 17.71 18.85
#